data_AF-A0A1I2LD81-F1
#
_entry.id   AF-A0A1I2LD81-F1
#
_cell.length_a   1.000
_cell.length_b   1.000
_cell.length_c   1.000
_cell.angle_alpha   90.00
_cell.angle_beta   90.00
_cell.angle_gamma   90.00
#
_symmetry.space_group_name_H-M   'P 1'
#
loop_
_entity.id
_entity.type
_entity.pdbx_description
1 polymer ?
#
loop_
_entity_poly.entity_id
_entity_poly.type
_entity_poly.pdbx_seq_one_letter_code
_entity_poly.pdbx_strand_id
1 'polypeptide(L)'
;MDLASHQRILLGLMRSTYQPGAGDAPYYHRVAGSPDLQEARGNVLLWRIYVLERTCVLTVELLRQAEVLEEALQAFIRQENISPFREYQPLAFLDFLGGHADPLVVSVSQFELALMKVREGDPCHYVVDWSYDPGPILQALAQREPLPDRADPDLHRTEISSDLPYLFEIKRLARDSANERSKFHTALTRGSRYKSTGATSQ
;
A
#
# COMPACT_ATOMS: atom_id res chain seq x y z
N MET A 1 38.52 -0.24 5.03
CA MET A 1 37.08 -0.23 4.70
C MET A 1 36.94 0.39 3.33
N ASP A 2 36.28 -0.29 2.40
CA ASP A 2 36.02 0.26 1.07
C ASP A 2 34.84 1.26 1.09
N LEU A 3 34.77 2.11 0.06
CA LEU A 3 33.76 3.16 -0.07
C LEU A 3 32.32 2.58 -0.14
N ALA A 4 32.13 1.44 -0.78
CA ALA A 4 30.80 0.86 -0.95
C ALA A 4 30.24 0.36 0.39
N SER A 5 31.08 -0.27 1.22
CA SER A 5 30.76 -0.66 2.59
C SER A 5 30.40 0.56 3.45
N HIS A 6 31.15 1.65 3.31
CA HIS A 6 30.86 2.91 4.00
C HIS A 6 29.50 3.50 3.61
N GLN A 7 29.20 3.56 2.30
CA GLN A 7 27.92 4.06 1.78
C GLN A 7 26.74 3.19 2.23
N ARG A 8 26.89 1.86 2.26
CA ARG A 8 25.84 0.96 2.75
C ARG A 8 25.54 1.17 4.22
N ILE A 9 26.55 1.35 5.06
CA ILE A 9 26.36 1.63 6.49
C ILE A 9 25.64 2.96 6.68
N LEU A 10 26.09 4.02 6.01
CA LEU A 10 25.43 5.33 6.10
C LEU A 10 23.97 5.30 5.60
N LEU A 11 23.71 4.60 4.49
CA LEU A 11 22.35 4.40 3.99
C LEU A 11 21.51 3.58 4.98
N GLY A 12 22.08 2.54 5.59
CA GLY A 12 21.43 1.72 6.60
C GLY A 12 21.06 2.55 7.84
N LEU A 13 21.96 3.43 8.28
CA LEU A 13 21.70 4.42 9.32
C LEU A 13 20.55 5.35 8.89
N MET A 14 20.59 5.95 7.71
CA MET A 14 19.48 6.79 7.21
C MET A 14 18.12 6.06 7.18
N ARG A 15 18.11 4.76 6.87
CA ARG A 15 16.91 3.93 6.78
C ARG A 15 16.48 3.28 8.10
N SER A 16 17.23 3.48 9.18
CA SER A 16 17.03 2.79 10.47
C SER A 16 17.12 1.25 10.38
N THR A 17 17.83 0.73 9.38
CA THR A 17 18.05 -0.72 9.16
C THR A 17 19.44 -1.18 9.61
N TYR A 18 20.23 -0.25 10.15
CA TYR A 18 21.56 -0.52 10.68
C TYR A 18 21.73 0.15 12.04
N GLN A 19 22.26 -0.61 13.00
CA GLN A 19 22.77 -0.09 14.26
C GLN A 19 24.26 -0.41 14.35
N PRO A 20 25.14 0.57 14.64
CA PRO A 20 26.55 0.31 14.76
C PRO A 20 26.87 -0.66 15.90
N GLY A 21 27.65 -1.70 15.61
CA GLY A 21 28.12 -2.68 16.57
C GLY A 21 29.44 -2.27 17.23
N ALA A 22 29.90 -3.06 18.21
CA ALA A 22 31.15 -2.79 18.94
C ALA A 22 32.41 -2.83 18.03
N GLY A 23 32.37 -3.55 16.91
CA GLY A 23 33.47 -3.63 15.93
C GLY A 23 33.48 -2.51 14.90
N ASP A 24 32.48 -1.61 14.91
CA ASP A 24 32.38 -0.54 13.93
C ASP A 24 33.24 0.66 14.29
N ALA A 25 33.64 1.41 13.25
CA ALA A 25 34.42 2.63 13.42
C ALA A 25 33.66 3.64 14.31
N PRO A 26 34.36 4.38 15.20
CA PRO A 26 33.74 5.39 16.08
C PRO A 26 32.93 6.45 15.34
N TYR A 27 33.26 6.71 14.07
CA TYR A 27 32.49 7.58 13.20
C TYR A 27 31.01 7.17 13.07
N TYR A 28 30.70 5.89 12.90
CA TYR A 28 29.31 5.44 12.73
C TYR A 28 28.48 5.59 14.00
N HIS A 29 29.10 5.36 15.16
CA HIS A 29 28.48 5.64 16.46
C HIS A 29 28.13 7.13 16.61
N ARG A 30 29.04 8.03 16.20
CA ARG A 30 28.77 9.49 16.21
C ARG A 30 27.64 9.87 15.27
N VAL A 31 27.61 9.34 14.05
CA VAL A 31 26.53 9.61 13.09
C VAL A 31 25.20 9.06 13.62
N ALA A 32 25.18 7.84 14.14
CA ALA A 32 23.98 7.21 14.68
C ALA A 32 23.34 7.99 15.84
N GLY A 33 24.17 8.63 16.67
CA GLY A 33 23.72 9.50 17.77
C GLY A 33 23.55 10.98 17.41
N SER A 34 23.77 11.36 16.14
CA SER A 34 23.74 12.78 15.75
C SER A 34 22.31 13.33 15.67
N PRO A 35 22.07 14.59 16.13
CA PRO A 35 20.80 15.27 15.93
C PRO A 35 20.43 15.41 14.45
N ASP A 36 21.42 15.67 13.59
CA ASP A 36 21.19 15.84 12.15
C ASP A 36 20.62 14.58 11.49
N LEU A 37 21.05 13.38 11.92
CA LEU A 37 20.48 12.12 11.43
C LEU A 37 19.04 11.94 11.90
N GLN A 38 18.72 12.33 13.13
CA GLN A 38 17.35 12.29 13.66
C GLN A 38 16.44 13.20 12.85
N GLU A 39 16.87 14.44 12.59
CA GLU A 39 16.13 15.40 11.78
C GLU A 39 15.98 14.92 10.33
N ALA A 40 17.05 14.40 9.72
CA ALA A 40 17.00 13.86 8.36
C ALA A 40 15.99 12.71 8.23
N ARG A 41 15.95 11.80 9.20
CA ARG A 41 14.94 10.73 9.27
C ARG A 41 13.52 11.28 9.43
N GLY A 42 13.33 12.31 10.28
CA GLY A 42 12.06 13.01 10.44
C GLY A 42 11.57 13.63 9.13
N ASN A 43 12.46 14.29 8.40
CA ASN A 43 12.16 14.88 7.09
C ASN A 43 11.77 13.81 6.07
N VAL A 44 12.50 12.68 6.01
CA VAL A 44 12.14 11.54 5.14
C VAL A 44 10.75 11.01 5.50
N LEU A 45 10.43 10.88 6.79
CA LEU A 45 9.13 10.43 7.26
C LEU A 45 8.00 11.37 6.79
N LEU A 46 8.14 12.68 7.03
CA LEU A 46 7.16 13.68 6.63
C LEU A 46 6.92 13.66 5.12
N TRP A 47 7.98 13.55 4.32
CA TRP A 47 7.87 13.44 2.87
C TRP A 47 7.11 12.20 2.42
N ARG A 48 7.33 11.05 3.07
CA ARG A 48 6.59 9.81 2.76
C ARG A 48 5.11 9.97 3.03
N ILE A 49 4.75 10.47 4.21
CA ILE A 49 3.36 10.73 4.58
C ILE A 49 2.72 11.67 3.55
N TYR A 50 3.39 12.78 3.24
CA TYR A 50 2.92 13.74 2.26
C TYR A 50 2.65 13.13 0.87
N VAL A 51 3.55 12.25 0.39
CA VAL A 51 3.36 11.55 -0.90
C VAL A 51 2.15 10.62 -0.85
N LEU A 52 1.98 9.86 0.23
CA LEU A 52 0.86 8.94 0.40
C LEU A 52 -0.46 9.71 0.45
N GLU A 53 -0.55 10.77 1.25
CA GLU A 53 -1.77 11.59 1.37
C GLU A 53 -2.18 12.25 0.05
N ARG A 54 -1.20 12.62 -0.79
CA ARG A 54 -1.48 13.23 -2.09
C ARG A 54 -1.83 12.25 -3.19
N THR A 55 -1.44 10.98 -3.06
CA THR A 55 -1.58 9.99 -4.14
C THR A 55 -2.71 9.01 -3.87
N CYS A 56 -2.84 8.54 -2.63
CA CYS A 56 -3.85 7.58 -2.20
C CYS A 56 -5.07 8.31 -1.62
N VAL A 57 -5.64 9.23 -2.39
CA VAL A 57 -6.63 10.22 -1.92
C VAL A 57 -7.85 9.56 -1.28
N LEU A 58 -8.43 8.54 -1.93
CA LEU A 58 -9.65 7.90 -1.46
C LEU A 58 -9.40 7.09 -0.19
N THR A 59 -8.32 6.30 -0.20
CA THR A 59 -7.96 5.43 0.92
C THR A 59 -7.55 6.25 2.14
N VAL A 60 -6.77 7.32 1.95
CA VAL A 60 -6.36 8.22 3.03
C VAL A 60 -7.57 8.94 3.62
N GLU A 61 -8.50 9.41 2.80
CA GLU A 61 -9.73 10.02 3.30
C GLU A 61 -10.59 9.03 4.10
N LEU A 62 -10.73 7.80 3.61
CA LEU A 62 -11.45 6.75 4.33
C LEU A 62 -10.83 6.47 5.70
N LEU A 63 -9.52 6.29 5.76
CA LEU A 63 -8.80 6.04 7.01
C LEU A 63 -8.88 7.24 7.96
N ARG A 64 -8.93 8.47 7.44
CA ARG A 64 -9.08 9.70 8.22
C ARG A 64 -10.47 9.77 8.85
N GLN A 65 -11.52 9.51 8.08
CA GLN A 65 -12.90 9.49 8.61
C GLN A 65 -13.12 8.37 9.63
N ALA A 66 -12.38 7.27 9.51
CA ALA A 66 -12.38 6.16 10.47
C ALA A 66 -11.41 6.37 11.66
N GLU A 67 -10.72 7.51 11.75
CA GLU A 67 -9.76 7.85 12.81
C GLU A 67 -8.56 6.88 12.96
N VAL A 68 -8.22 6.13 11.91
CA VAL A 68 -7.15 5.11 11.90
C VAL A 68 -5.98 5.43 10.97
N LEU A 69 -5.97 6.61 10.35
CA LEU A 69 -4.94 7.00 9.37
C LEU A 69 -3.52 6.95 9.95
N GLU A 70 -3.31 7.55 11.12
CA GLU A 70 -1.97 7.59 11.74
C GLU A 70 -1.47 6.18 12.07
N GLU A 71 -2.33 5.33 12.61
CA GLU A 71 -1.99 3.93 12.91
C GLU A 71 -1.58 3.18 11.64
N ALA A 72 -2.36 3.31 10.56
CA ALA A 72 -2.08 2.66 9.29
C ALA A 72 -0.76 3.12 8.66
N LEU A 73 -0.49 4.44 8.69
CA LEU A 73 0.76 5.02 8.18
C LEU A 73 1.96 4.51 8.99
N GLN A 74 1.88 4.52 10.32
CA GLN A 74 2.95 4.03 11.19
C GLN A 74 3.17 2.53 11.04
N ALA A 75 2.11 1.74 10.85
CA ALA A 75 2.20 0.30 10.60
C ALA A 75 2.90 0.01 9.27
N PHE A 76 2.54 0.73 8.21
CA PHE A 76 3.20 0.63 6.91
C PHE A 76 4.67 1.02 7.01
N ILE A 77 4.97 2.21 7.55
CA ILE A 77 6.32 2.77 7.60
C ILE A 77 7.29 1.93 8.42
N ARG A 78 6.79 1.23 9.44
CA ARG A 78 7.59 0.30 10.26
C ARG A 78 8.00 -0.98 9.52
N GLN A 79 7.42 -1.30 8.37
CA GLN A 79 7.93 -2.42 7.57
C GLN A 79 9.30 -2.08 6.99
N GLU A 80 10.31 -2.87 7.37
CA GLU A 80 11.74 -2.57 7.14
C GLU A 80 12.20 -2.61 5.67
N ASN A 81 11.29 -2.69 4.70
CA ASN A 81 11.65 -2.88 3.29
C ASN A 81 10.87 -2.02 2.29
N ILE A 82 10.30 -0.90 2.73
CA ILE A 82 9.69 0.06 1.80
C ILE A 82 10.77 0.63 0.87
N SER A 83 10.43 0.64 -0.43
CA SER A 83 11.28 1.18 -1.49
C SER A 83 11.69 2.63 -1.20
N PRO A 84 12.97 3.00 -1.40
CA PRO A 84 13.40 4.39 -1.24
C PRO A 84 12.85 5.30 -2.34
N PHE A 85 12.37 4.74 -3.44
CA PHE A 85 11.80 5.46 -4.58
C PHE A 85 10.34 5.83 -4.28
N ARG A 86 10.06 7.13 -4.30
CA ARG A 86 8.76 7.71 -3.91
C ARG A 86 7.59 7.22 -4.77
N GLU A 87 7.85 6.94 -6.04
CA GLU A 87 6.86 6.51 -7.03
C GLU A 87 6.24 5.15 -6.70
N TYR A 88 6.96 4.26 -6.00
CA TYR A 88 6.43 2.95 -5.65
C TYR A 88 5.75 2.91 -4.27
N GLN A 89 5.88 3.97 -3.45
CA GLN A 89 5.32 3.98 -2.10
C GLN A 89 3.79 3.95 -2.08
N PRO A 90 3.07 4.71 -2.93
CA PRO A 90 1.61 4.64 -3.00
C PRO A 90 1.10 3.23 -3.31
N LEU A 91 1.66 2.59 -4.35
CA LEU A 91 1.28 1.23 -4.74
C LEU A 91 1.51 0.22 -3.62
N ALA A 92 2.67 0.29 -2.96
CA ALA A 92 3.00 -0.59 -1.85
C ALA A 92 2.10 -0.35 -0.62
N PHE A 93 1.72 0.89 -0.35
CA PHE A 93 0.82 1.24 0.75
C PHE A 93 -0.59 0.68 0.52
N LEU A 94 -1.13 0.84 -0.70
CA LEU A 94 -2.44 0.31 -1.04
C LEU A 94 -2.46 -1.23 -1.05
N ASP A 95 -1.39 -1.87 -1.53
CA ASP A 95 -1.22 -3.32 -1.48
C ASP A 95 -1.15 -3.84 -0.04
N PHE A 96 -0.41 -3.13 0.84
CA PHE A 96 -0.33 -3.43 2.28
C PHE A 96 -1.71 -3.43 2.95
N LEU A 97 -2.59 -2.49 2.58
CA LEU A 97 -3.95 -2.39 3.13
C LEU A 97 -4.89 -3.49 2.62
N GLY A 98 -4.48 -4.32 1.64
CA GLY A 98 -5.22 -5.50 1.23
C GLY A 98 -5.40 -6.54 2.36
N GLY A 99 -4.56 -6.51 3.39
CA GLY A 99 -4.68 -7.33 4.59
C GLY A 99 -5.42 -6.70 5.77
N HIS A 100 -6.06 -5.54 5.57
CA HIS A 100 -6.73 -4.80 6.65
C HIS A 100 -7.99 -5.53 7.16
N ALA A 101 -8.34 -5.34 8.44
CA ALA A 101 -9.47 -6.01 9.07
C ALA A 101 -10.84 -5.48 8.59
N ASP A 102 -10.94 -4.19 8.30
CA ASP A 102 -12.14 -3.56 7.72
C ASP A 102 -12.24 -3.88 6.21
N PRO A 103 -13.27 -4.61 5.75
CA PRO A 103 -13.47 -4.93 4.34
C PRO A 103 -13.63 -3.72 3.43
N LEU A 104 -14.13 -2.59 3.95
CA LEU A 104 -14.26 -1.38 3.14
C LEU A 104 -12.88 -0.77 2.84
N VAL A 105 -11.98 -0.75 3.83
CA VAL A 105 -10.59 -0.30 3.63
C VAL A 105 -9.90 -1.18 2.59
N VAL A 106 -10.10 -2.50 2.65
CA VAL A 106 -9.59 -3.42 1.63
C VAL A 106 -10.17 -3.07 0.26
N SER A 107 -11.49 -2.93 0.13
CA SER A 107 -12.14 -2.68 -1.17
C SER A 107 -11.69 -1.35 -1.79
N VAL A 108 -11.65 -0.26 -1.01
CA VAL A 108 -11.22 1.06 -1.49
C VAL A 108 -9.74 1.06 -1.86
N SER A 109 -8.87 0.46 -1.04
CA SER A 109 -7.44 0.40 -1.34
C SER A 109 -7.14 -0.42 -2.59
N GLN A 110 -7.81 -1.56 -2.79
CA GLN A 110 -7.65 -2.39 -3.99
C GLN A 110 -8.22 -1.72 -5.24
N PHE A 111 -9.33 -0.98 -5.12
CA PHE A 111 -9.86 -0.18 -6.22
C PHE A 111 -8.90 0.92 -6.64
N GLU A 112 -8.40 1.70 -5.67
CA GLU A 112 -7.45 2.79 -5.94
C GLU A 112 -6.14 2.24 -6.52
N LEU A 113 -5.64 1.10 -6.01
CA LEU A 113 -4.45 0.42 -6.53
C LEU A 113 -4.62 -0.02 -7.98
N ALA A 114 -5.73 -0.72 -8.28
CA ALA A 114 -6.02 -1.20 -9.63
C ALA A 114 -6.16 -0.03 -10.61
N LEU A 115 -6.86 1.03 -10.20
CA LEU A 115 -7.03 2.23 -11.02
C LEU A 115 -5.69 2.91 -11.29
N MET A 116 -4.79 3.00 -10.30
CA MET A 116 -3.43 3.53 -10.50
C MET A 116 -2.65 2.70 -11.52
N LYS A 117 -2.62 1.37 -11.38
CA LYS A 117 -1.91 0.48 -12.32
C LYS A 117 -2.41 0.63 -13.75
N VAL A 118 -3.74 0.59 -13.93
CA VAL A 118 -4.36 0.75 -15.26
C VAL A 118 -4.06 2.12 -15.85
N ARG A 119 -4.09 3.20 -15.05
CA ARG A 119 -3.72 4.55 -15.49
C ARG A 119 -2.25 4.67 -15.91
N GLU A 120 -1.36 3.88 -15.31
CA GLU A 120 0.06 3.79 -15.67
C GLU A 120 0.31 2.90 -16.90
N GLY A 121 -0.73 2.33 -17.49
CA GLY A 121 -0.66 1.55 -18.73
C GLY A 121 -0.57 0.04 -18.51
N ASP A 122 -0.86 -0.46 -17.31
CA ASP A 122 -1.03 -1.89 -17.09
C ASP A 122 -2.24 -2.43 -17.88
N PRO A 123 -2.05 -3.38 -18.81
CA PRO A 123 -3.14 -3.92 -19.64
C PRO A 123 -4.04 -4.91 -18.89
N CYS A 124 -3.75 -5.22 -17.62
CA CYS A 124 -4.52 -6.20 -16.85
C CYS A 124 -5.95 -5.72 -16.58
N HIS A 125 -6.86 -6.70 -16.47
CA HIS A 125 -8.23 -6.50 -16.01
C HIS A 125 -8.34 -6.87 -14.52
N TYR A 126 -8.80 -5.93 -13.71
CA TYR A 126 -8.91 -6.06 -12.26
C TYR A 126 -10.37 -6.08 -11.82
N VAL A 127 -10.64 -6.80 -10.74
CA VAL A 127 -11.98 -6.95 -10.18
C VAL A 127 -11.92 -6.73 -8.67
N VAL A 128 -12.79 -5.86 -8.16
CA VAL A 128 -12.96 -5.61 -6.72
C VAL A 128 -14.40 -5.90 -6.33
N ASP A 129 -14.60 -6.82 -5.39
CA ASP A 129 -15.92 -7.12 -4.84
C ASP A 129 -16.18 -6.21 -3.62
N TRP A 130 -17.42 -5.74 -3.50
CA TRP A 130 -17.86 -4.81 -2.45
C TRP A 130 -19.06 -5.37 -1.71
N SER A 131 -19.09 -5.16 -0.40
CA SER A 131 -20.26 -5.49 0.45
C SER A 131 -21.37 -4.44 0.39
N TYR A 132 -21.11 -3.30 -0.26
CA TYR A 132 -21.99 -2.13 -0.35
C TYR A 132 -21.93 -1.54 -1.77
N ASP A 133 -22.85 -0.64 -2.10
CA ASP A 133 -22.76 0.14 -3.33
C ASP A 133 -21.54 1.07 -3.29
N PRO A 134 -20.53 0.87 -4.16
CA PRO A 134 -19.33 1.70 -4.17
C PRO A 134 -19.59 3.11 -4.70
N GLY A 135 -20.65 3.36 -5.47
CA GLY A 135 -20.89 4.67 -6.10
C GLY A 135 -20.97 5.81 -5.08
N PRO A 136 -21.94 5.77 -4.13
CA PRO A 136 -22.07 6.78 -3.09
C PRO A 136 -20.84 6.89 -2.18
N ILE A 137 -20.17 5.77 -1.90
CA ILE A 137 -18.98 5.72 -1.05
C ILE A 137 -17.81 6.45 -1.73
N LEU A 138 -17.49 6.09 -2.98
CA LEU A 138 -16.40 6.69 -3.73
C LEU A 138 -16.65 8.19 -3.95
N GLN A 139 -17.90 8.58 -4.19
CA GLN A 139 -18.28 9.99 -4.28
C GLN A 139 -18.03 10.74 -2.95
N ALA A 140 -18.52 10.21 -1.83
CA ALA A 140 -18.35 10.83 -0.52
C ALA A 140 -16.86 10.99 -0.18
N LEU A 141 -16.04 9.97 -0.41
CA LEU A 141 -14.60 10.03 -0.21
C LEU A 141 -13.92 11.06 -1.13
N ALA A 142 -14.30 11.12 -2.41
CA ALA A 142 -13.74 12.11 -3.33
C ALA A 142 -14.11 13.56 -2.95
N GLN A 143 -15.29 13.76 -2.35
CA GLN A 143 -15.80 15.06 -1.93
C GLN A 143 -15.46 15.41 -0.46
N ARG A 144 -14.83 14.48 0.29
CA ARG A 144 -14.57 14.58 1.74
C ARG A 144 -15.84 14.80 2.55
N GLU A 145 -16.91 14.17 2.10
CA GLU A 145 -18.20 14.15 2.79
C GLU A 145 -18.30 12.92 3.70
N PRO A 146 -19.16 12.95 4.73
CA PRO A 146 -19.41 11.79 5.57
C PRO A 146 -19.89 10.59 4.75
N LEU A 147 -19.36 9.41 5.08
CA LEU A 147 -19.78 8.18 4.43
C LEU A 147 -21.28 7.91 4.63
N PRO A 148 -21.97 7.39 3.60
CA PRO A 148 -23.38 7.01 3.71
C PRO A 148 -23.57 5.91 4.74
N ASP A 149 -24.80 5.81 5.28
CA ASP A 149 -25.18 4.72 6.16
C ASP A 149 -25.03 3.36 5.46
N ARG A 150 -24.51 2.38 6.19
CA ARG A 150 -24.13 1.05 5.71
C ARG A 150 -25.07 -0.04 6.20
N ALA A 151 -26.30 0.32 6.56
CA ALA A 151 -27.26 -0.56 7.20
C ALA A 151 -27.65 -1.80 6.38
N ASP A 152 -27.65 -1.69 5.04
CA ASP A 152 -28.05 -2.79 4.15
C ASP A 152 -26.91 -3.22 3.22
N PRO A 153 -26.32 -4.42 3.43
CA PRO A 153 -25.32 -4.94 2.52
C PRO A 153 -25.95 -5.30 1.16
N ASP A 154 -25.35 -4.77 0.10
CA ASP A 154 -25.70 -5.04 -1.28
C ASP A 154 -24.44 -5.31 -2.08
N LEU A 155 -24.35 -6.52 -2.63
CA LEU A 155 -23.12 -7.00 -3.25
C LEU A 155 -22.91 -6.30 -4.59
N HIS A 156 -21.79 -5.63 -4.72
CA HIS A 156 -21.38 -4.96 -5.94
C HIS A 156 -20.00 -5.45 -6.37
N ARG A 157 -19.69 -5.21 -7.63
CA ARG A 157 -18.40 -5.50 -8.24
C ARG A 157 -17.97 -4.31 -9.06
N THR A 158 -16.73 -3.88 -8.86
CA THR A 158 -16.10 -2.94 -9.78
C THR A 158 -15.13 -3.69 -10.65
N GLU A 159 -15.27 -3.53 -11.96
CA GLU A 159 -14.30 -3.99 -12.96
C GLU A 159 -13.44 -2.78 -13.36
N ILE A 160 -12.11 -2.94 -13.41
CA ILE A 160 -11.15 -1.89 -13.76
C ILE A 160 -10.25 -2.37 -14.89
N SER A 161 -10.19 -1.62 -15.99
CA SER A 161 -9.39 -1.93 -17.18
C SER A 161 -9.26 -0.71 -18.10
N SER A 162 -8.18 -0.64 -18.87
CA SER A 162 -7.92 0.42 -19.86
C SER A 162 -8.98 0.48 -20.97
N ASP A 163 -9.70 -0.61 -21.20
CA ASP A 163 -10.66 -0.75 -22.30
C ASP A 163 -12.05 -0.20 -21.95
N LEU A 164 -12.26 0.20 -20.70
CA LEU A 164 -13.51 0.77 -20.21
C LEU A 164 -13.55 2.29 -20.40
N PRO A 165 -14.70 2.89 -20.72
CA PRO A 165 -14.82 4.33 -21.03
C PRO A 165 -14.25 5.28 -19.98
N TYR A 166 -14.34 4.90 -18.69
CA TYR A 166 -13.84 5.67 -17.56
C TYR A 166 -12.83 4.87 -16.71
N LEU A 167 -12.17 3.89 -17.34
CA LEU A 167 -11.26 2.92 -16.73
C LEU A 167 -11.91 1.93 -15.75
N PHE A 168 -13.16 2.15 -15.34
CA PHE A 168 -13.90 1.23 -14.50
C PHE A 168 -15.41 1.24 -14.77
N GLU A 169 -16.08 0.18 -14.34
CA GLU A 169 -17.54 0.03 -14.35
C GLU A 169 -17.99 -0.62 -13.04
N ILE A 170 -19.10 -0.14 -12.47
CA ILE A 170 -19.71 -0.71 -11.25
C ILE A 170 -20.92 -1.56 -11.68
N LYS A 171 -20.93 -2.82 -11.26
CA LYS A 171 -22.00 -3.78 -11.52
C LYS A 171 -22.60 -4.24 -10.20
N ARG A 172 -23.93 -4.26 -10.14
CA ARG A 172 -24.65 -4.90 -9.04
C ARG A 172 -24.66 -6.40 -9.23
N LEU A 173 -24.33 -7.16 -8.20
CA LEU A 173 -24.39 -8.62 -8.22
C LEU A 173 -25.78 -9.06 -7.76
N ALA A 174 -26.53 -9.75 -8.63
CA ALA A 174 -27.80 -10.33 -8.23
C ALA A 174 -27.58 -11.36 -7.11
N ARG A 175 -28.37 -11.29 -6.02
CA ARG A 175 -28.27 -12.19 -4.85
C ARG A 175 -28.29 -13.68 -5.24
N ASP A 176 -28.94 -14.04 -6.34
CA ASP A 176 -29.04 -15.42 -6.84
C ASP A 176 -27.72 -15.97 -7.43
N SER A 177 -26.76 -15.11 -7.77
CA SER A 177 -25.45 -15.52 -8.29
C SER A 177 -24.50 -15.99 -7.18
N ALA A 178 -24.84 -15.76 -5.90
CA ALA A 178 -24.06 -16.23 -4.76
C ALA A 178 -24.09 -17.77 -4.63
N ASN A 179 -25.11 -18.44 -5.19
CA ASN A 179 -25.25 -19.90 -5.15
C ASN A 179 -24.35 -20.64 -6.15
N GLU A 180 -23.78 -19.96 -7.15
CA GLU A 180 -22.81 -20.61 -8.06
C GLU A 180 -21.38 -20.64 -7.50
N ARG A 181 -21.07 -19.82 -6.48
CA ARG A 181 -19.72 -19.73 -5.91
C ARG A 181 -19.34 -20.87 -4.96
N SER A 182 -20.28 -21.74 -4.56
CA SER A 182 -19.93 -22.98 -3.84
C SER A 182 -19.29 -24.04 -4.75
N LYS A 183 -19.28 -23.83 -6.09
CA LYS A 183 -18.67 -24.75 -7.06
C LYS A 183 -17.27 -24.35 -7.54
N PHE A 184 -16.78 -23.15 -7.23
CA PHE A 184 -15.42 -22.72 -7.55
C PHE A 184 -14.52 -22.72 -6.31
N HIS A 185 -14.42 -23.90 -5.72
CA HIS A 185 -13.28 -24.28 -4.92
C HIS A 185 -11.99 -24.11 -5.74
N THR A 186 -10.98 -23.47 -5.15
CA THR A 186 -9.58 -23.91 -5.28
C THR A 186 -8.89 -23.66 -6.64
N ALA A 187 -8.54 -22.40 -6.92
CA ALA A 187 -7.32 -22.11 -7.68
C ALA A 187 -6.29 -21.51 -6.72
N LEU A 188 -5.69 -22.38 -5.91
CA LEU A 188 -4.35 -22.18 -5.35
C LEU A 188 -3.42 -21.80 -6.51
N THR A 189 -2.98 -20.54 -6.59
CA THR A 189 -1.85 -20.15 -7.42
C THR A 189 -0.58 -20.75 -6.82
N ARG A 190 -0.35 -22.00 -7.23
CA ARG A 190 0.88 -22.73 -7.06
C ARG A 190 1.96 -22.05 -7.90
N GLY A 191 2.92 -21.42 -7.23
CA GLY A 191 4.32 -21.39 -7.65
C GLY A 191 4.74 -20.34 -8.68
N SER A 192 5.29 -19.24 -8.17
CA SER A 192 6.57 -18.75 -8.70
C SER A 192 7.47 -18.37 -7.53
N ARG A 193 8.30 -19.33 -7.10
CA ARG A 193 9.44 -19.04 -6.23
C ARG A 193 10.37 -18.14 -7.03
N TYR A 194 10.49 -16.88 -6.62
CA TYR A 194 11.67 -16.09 -6.93
C TYR A 194 12.89 -16.89 -6.45
N LYS A 195 13.71 -17.35 -7.39
CA LYS A 195 15.03 -17.91 -7.09
C LYS A 195 15.89 -16.77 -6.55
N SER A 196 16.06 -16.77 -5.23
CA SER A 196 17.23 -16.19 -4.58
C SER A 196 18.46 -16.92 -5.12
N THR A 197 19.22 -16.28 -6.01
CA THR A 197 20.62 -16.62 -6.22
C THR A 197 21.42 -15.88 -5.16
N GLY A 198 21.54 -16.52 -3.99
CA GLY A 198 22.62 -16.22 -3.06
C GLY A 198 23.95 -16.57 -3.72
N ALA A 199 24.77 -15.55 -3.96
CA ALA A 199 26.20 -15.74 -4.11
C ALA A 199 26.77 -16.01 -2.71
N THR A 200 27.28 -17.23 -2.50
CA THR A 200 28.15 -17.55 -1.35
C THR A 200 29.56 -17.75 -1.88
N SER A 201 30.51 -17.20 -1.13
CA SER A 201 31.93 -17.11 -1.39
C SER A 201 32.63 -18.44 -1.64
N GLN A 202 33.69 -18.37 -2.47
CA GLN A 202 35.01 -18.91 -2.13
C GLN A 202 36.03 -17.79 -2.29
#